data_AF-E9G4V6-F1
#
_entry.id   AF-E9G4V6-F1
#
_cell.length_a   1.000
_cell.length_b   1.000
_cell.length_c   1.000
_cell.angle_alpha   90.00
_cell.angle_beta   90.00
_cell.angle_gamma   90.00
#
_symmetry.space_group_name_H-M   'P 1'
#
loop_
_entity.id
_entity.type
_entity.pdbx_description
1 polymer ?
#
loop_
_entity_poly.entity_id
_entity_poly.type
_entity_poly.pdbx_seq_one_letter_code
_entity_poly.pdbx_strand_id
1 'polypeptide(L)'
;MEDDANAGDAWVCPNDRQLALRAKLHFGWSSAKSKRIDSNPTTATHCRPTQQQQSTGRPAGSTSTIEPLTQEEQERVFQVIQRAEEVSENEQLRVGKLVDRVRNIQKNAVGGDGANQCVLCGDYASVFLSWSLTSARHVTCKDCLKAVCQKCSVDTSVNPREPTYLCKLCSERRETWKKSGAWFYKIT
;
A
#
# COMPACT_ATOMS: atom_id res chain seq x y z
N MET A 1 -33.45 16.37 21.41
CA MET A 1 -32.56 17.43 20.93
C MET A 1 -31.36 17.46 21.86
N GLU A 2 -30.55 16.40 21.98
CA GLU A 2 -29.85 15.67 20.88
C GLU A 2 -29.14 16.69 19.97
N ASP A 3 -27.83 16.74 19.80
CA ASP A 3 -26.73 15.85 20.16
C ASP A 3 -25.43 16.68 20.22
N ASP A 4 -24.65 16.55 21.30
CA ASP A 4 -23.22 16.90 21.29
C ASP A 4 -22.46 15.74 20.60
N ALA A 5 -22.33 15.84 19.27
CA ALA A 5 -21.59 14.87 18.47
C ALA A 5 -20.07 14.97 18.74
N ASN A 6 -19.63 14.17 19.72
CA ASN A 6 -18.36 13.45 19.80
C ASN A 6 -17.18 13.99 18.95
N ALA A 7 -16.53 15.06 19.42
CA ALA A 7 -15.13 15.32 19.08
C ALA A 7 -14.24 14.35 19.88
N GLY A 8 -14.14 13.09 19.43
CA GLY A 8 -13.48 12.06 20.24
C GLY A 8 -12.91 10.83 19.55
N ASP A 9 -13.23 10.50 18.30
CA ASP A 9 -12.77 9.23 17.68
C ASP A 9 -12.37 9.37 16.20
N ALA A 10 -11.42 10.26 15.90
CA ALA A 10 -10.71 10.18 14.61
C ALA A 10 -9.74 9.00 14.65
N TRP A 11 -10.27 7.79 14.42
CA TRP A 11 -9.47 6.58 14.36
C TRP A 11 -8.56 6.63 13.12
N VAL A 12 -7.26 6.78 13.36
CA VAL A 12 -6.23 6.67 12.33
C VAL A 12 -5.57 5.31 12.49
N CYS A 13 -5.60 4.51 11.42
CA CYS A 13 -5.00 3.18 11.38
C CYS A 13 -3.47 3.31 11.56
N PRO A 14 -2.85 2.69 12.58
CA PRO A 14 -1.42 2.78 12.76
C PRO A 14 -0.69 2.01 11.64
N ASN A 15 0.50 2.47 11.27
CA ASN A 15 1.32 1.85 10.23
C ASN A 15 1.54 0.33 10.52
N ASP A 16 1.12 -0.50 9.56
CA ASP A 16 1.02 -1.97 9.60
C ASP A 16 2.25 -2.69 10.16
N ARG A 17 3.43 -2.07 10.04
CA ARG A 17 4.70 -2.67 10.47
C ARG A 17 4.82 -2.83 11.99
N GLN A 18 4.28 -1.88 12.78
CA GLN A 18 4.29 -1.95 14.25
C GLN A 18 3.16 -2.81 14.80
N LEU A 19 2.07 -2.92 14.04
CA LEU A 19 0.92 -3.78 14.29
C LEU A 19 1.29 -5.25 14.23
N ALA A 20 1.94 -5.64 13.13
CA ALA A 20 2.43 -6.99 12.93
C ALA A 20 3.33 -7.37 14.11
N LEU A 21 4.35 -6.57 14.44
CA LEU A 21 5.30 -6.84 15.53
C LEU A 21 4.66 -7.02 16.93
N ARG A 22 3.63 -6.24 17.27
CA ARG A 22 2.94 -6.38 18.57
C ARG A 22 2.11 -7.66 18.68
N ALA A 23 1.52 -8.10 17.57
CA ALA A 23 0.83 -9.38 17.52
C ALA A 23 1.79 -10.58 17.70
N LYS A 24 3.06 -10.46 17.31
CA LYS A 24 4.08 -11.53 17.37
C LYS A 24 4.58 -11.87 18.79
N LEU A 25 4.30 -11.03 19.79
CA LEU A 25 4.90 -11.13 21.14
C LEU A 25 3.89 -11.21 22.30
N HIS A 26 2.64 -11.61 22.05
CA HIS A 26 1.61 -11.68 23.11
C HIS A 26 1.44 -10.38 23.93
N PHE A 27 1.52 -9.22 23.25
CA PHE A 27 0.86 -8.01 23.72
C PHE A 27 -0.29 -7.71 22.77
N GLY A 28 -1.47 -8.27 23.08
CA GLY A 28 -2.70 -8.10 22.30
C GLY A 28 -3.43 -6.78 22.56
N TRP A 29 -4.18 -6.35 21.54
CA TRP A 29 -4.80 -5.03 21.33
C TRP A 29 -5.97 -4.65 22.25
N SER A 30 -6.12 -5.27 23.41
CA SER A 30 -7.12 -4.85 24.40
C SER A 30 -6.62 -5.27 25.76
N SER A 31 -5.83 -4.42 26.41
CA SER A 31 -5.37 -4.68 27.77
C SER A 31 -6.50 -4.43 28.77
N ALA A 32 -7.40 -5.40 28.97
CA ALA A 32 -8.00 -5.55 30.28
C ALA A 32 -6.95 -6.20 31.18
N LYS A 33 -6.18 -5.38 31.89
CA LYS A 33 -5.29 -5.86 32.96
C LYS A 33 -6.16 -6.55 34.02
N SER A 34 -6.21 -7.88 34.02
CA SER A 34 -6.56 -8.62 35.22
C SER A 34 -5.43 -8.42 36.22
N LYS A 35 -5.59 -7.46 37.14
CA LYS A 35 -4.76 -7.40 38.33
C LYS A 35 -5.00 -8.68 39.11
N ARG A 36 -3.93 -9.41 39.41
CA ARG A 36 -3.91 -10.44 40.44
C ARG A 36 -4.49 -9.85 41.72
N ILE A 37 -5.56 -10.46 42.24
CA ILE A 37 -6.04 -10.20 43.59
C ILE A 37 -5.38 -11.26 44.47
N ASP A 38 -4.31 -10.86 45.14
CA ASP A 38 -3.83 -11.58 46.31
C ASP A 38 -4.89 -11.45 47.41
N SER A 39 -5.08 -12.55 48.12
CA SER A 39 -6.03 -12.81 49.20
C SER A 39 -6.04 -11.77 50.35
N ASN A 40 -7.17 -11.08 50.55
CA ASN A 40 -7.90 -10.98 51.83
C ASN A 40 -9.29 -10.32 51.62
N PRO A 41 -10.34 -10.69 52.40
CA PRO A 41 -11.73 -10.37 52.10
C PRO A 41 -12.11 -8.98 52.63
N THR A 42 -13.33 -8.56 52.29
CA THR A 42 -14.08 -7.39 52.81
C THR A 42 -14.19 -6.20 51.85
N THR A 43 -14.90 -6.39 50.74
CA THR A 43 -16.06 -5.55 50.32
C THR A 43 -16.57 -6.05 48.98
N ALA A 44 -17.50 -7.01 49.04
CA ALA A 44 -18.31 -7.39 47.90
C ALA A 44 -19.38 -6.32 47.69
N THR A 45 -19.18 -5.42 46.72
CA THR A 45 -20.26 -4.55 46.20
C THR A 45 -20.59 -4.96 44.77
N HIS A 46 -21.58 -5.84 44.69
CA HIS A 46 -22.52 -6.14 43.61
C HIS A 46 -22.30 -5.54 42.22
N CYS A 47 -22.07 -6.43 41.25
CA CYS A 47 -22.82 -6.36 39.98
C CYS A 47 -23.66 -7.64 39.87
N ARG A 48 -24.97 -7.47 40.01
CA ARG A 48 -26.00 -8.51 39.97
C ARG A 48 -26.27 -8.89 38.51
N PRO A 49 -26.22 -10.18 38.12
CA PRO A 49 -26.86 -10.61 36.90
C PRO A 49 -28.35 -10.83 37.20
N THR A 50 -29.22 -10.11 36.48
CA THR A 50 -30.67 -10.35 36.51
C THR A 50 -30.97 -11.64 35.77
N GLN A 51 -31.67 -12.55 36.44
CA GLN A 51 -32.11 -13.83 35.88
C GLN A 51 -33.63 -13.81 35.66
N GLN A 52 -34.06 -14.55 34.63
CA GLN A 52 -35.42 -15.06 34.29
C GLN A 52 -36.13 -14.31 33.13
N GLN A 53 -36.65 -14.95 32.08
CA GLN A 53 -37.20 -16.33 31.96
C GLN A 53 -37.28 -16.84 30.48
N GLN A 54 -36.92 -18.12 30.29
CA GLN A 54 -37.50 -19.20 29.42
C GLN A 54 -37.91 -18.98 27.94
N SER A 55 -37.25 -19.67 27.00
CA SER A 55 -37.83 -20.84 26.27
C SER A 55 -36.92 -21.41 25.14
N THR A 56 -36.79 -22.75 25.18
CA THR A 56 -36.46 -23.73 24.11
C THR A 56 -35.13 -23.66 23.33
N GLY A 57 -34.21 -24.55 23.72
CA GLY A 57 -33.46 -25.44 22.81
C GLY A 57 -32.35 -24.85 21.93
N ARG A 58 -31.13 -24.70 22.49
CA ARG A 58 -29.91 -24.55 21.68
C ARG A 58 -28.73 -25.19 22.44
N PRO A 59 -27.90 -26.03 21.81
CA PRO A 59 -26.76 -26.62 22.50
C PRO A 59 -25.79 -25.51 22.92
N ALA A 60 -25.46 -25.51 24.21
CA ALA A 60 -24.51 -24.61 24.83
C ALA A 60 -23.08 -24.98 24.44
N GLY A 61 -22.25 -23.98 24.17
CA GLY A 61 -20.79 -24.16 24.18
C GLY A 61 -20.04 -23.52 23.02
N SER A 62 -20.05 -22.19 22.92
CA SER A 62 -18.93 -21.47 22.29
C SER A 62 -18.76 -20.10 22.93
N THR A 63 -18.65 -20.07 24.26
CA THR A 63 -17.86 -19.03 24.91
C THR A 63 -16.44 -19.23 24.41
N SER A 64 -15.98 -18.38 23.50
CA SER A 64 -14.59 -18.34 23.05
C SER A 64 -13.73 -17.86 24.23
N THR A 65 -13.43 -18.78 25.15
CA THR A 65 -12.31 -18.63 26.07
C THR A 65 -11.08 -18.49 25.18
N ILE A 66 -10.49 -17.29 25.15
CA ILE A 66 -9.19 -17.09 24.51
C ILE A 66 -8.19 -17.86 25.37
N GLU A 67 -7.99 -19.13 25.03
CA GLU A 67 -6.96 -19.94 25.63
C GLU A 67 -5.61 -19.33 25.20
N PRO A 68 -4.70 -19.07 26.14
CA PRO A 68 -3.38 -18.55 25.80
C PRO A 68 -2.70 -19.55 24.86
N LEU A 69 -2.19 -19.07 23.72
CA LEU A 69 -1.47 -19.93 22.77
C LEU A 69 -0.38 -20.70 23.51
N THR A 70 -0.34 -21.99 23.27
CA THR A 70 0.70 -22.85 23.83
C THR A 70 2.07 -22.41 23.29
N GLN A 71 3.14 -22.74 24.03
CA GLN A 71 4.51 -22.40 23.62
C GLN A 71 4.83 -22.91 22.21
N GLU A 72 4.32 -24.09 21.85
CA GLU A 72 4.50 -24.70 20.53
C GLU A 72 3.76 -23.91 19.42
N GLU A 73 2.53 -23.47 19.68
CA GLU A 73 1.79 -22.64 18.73
C GLU A 73 2.42 -21.26 18.56
N GLN A 74 2.89 -20.67 19.65
CA GLN A 74 3.61 -19.39 19.62
C GLN A 74 4.90 -19.51 18.79
N GLU A 75 5.65 -20.61 18.93
CA GLU A 75 6.83 -20.88 18.12
C GLU A 75 6.47 -21.02 16.63
N ARG A 76 5.39 -21.72 16.30
CA ARG A 76 4.93 -21.84 14.90
C ARG A 76 4.53 -20.49 14.31
N VAL A 77 3.87 -19.64 15.09
CA VAL A 77 3.56 -18.27 14.71
C VAL A 77 4.87 -17.52 14.41
N PHE A 78 5.86 -17.56 15.31
CA PHE A 78 7.17 -16.93 15.11
C PHE A 78 7.90 -17.38 13.83
N GLN A 79 7.82 -18.67 13.49
CA GLN A 79 8.41 -19.18 12.26
C GLN A 79 7.71 -18.66 10.99
N VAL A 80 6.38 -18.51 10.99
CA VAL A 80 5.63 -17.92 9.85
C VAL A 80 6.03 -16.47 9.63
N ILE A 81 6.15 -15.76 10.74
CA ILE A 81 6.55 -14.37 10.84
C ILE A 81 7.93 -14.13 10.22
N GLN A 82 8.91 -14.96 10.59
CA GLN A 82 10.28 -14.83 10.11
C GLN A 82 10.35 -15.07 8.60
N ARG A 83 9.66 -16.10 8.11
CA ARG A 83 9.54 -16.36 6.66
C ARG A 83 8.86 -15.23 5.92
N ALA A 84 7.81 -14.63 6.49
CA ALA A 84 7.13 -13.49 5.89
C ALA A 84 8.03 -12.25 5.81
N GLU A 85 8.87 -12.01 6.83
CA GLU A 85 9.87 -10.93 6.82
C GLU A 85 10.93 -11.16 5.74
N GLU A 86 11.45 -12.37 5.61
CA GLU A 86 12.41 -12.72 4.56
C GLU A 86 11.82 -12.51 3.15
N VAL A 87 10.58 -12.95 2.93
CA VAL A 87 9.87 -12.71 1.66
C VAL A 87 9.68 -11.21 1.41
N SER A 88 9.34 -10.44 2.45
CA SER A 88 9.18 -8.99 2.35
C SER A 88 10.51 -8.29 2.00
N GLU A 89 11.64 -8.69 2.58
CA GLU A 89 12.95 -8.12 2.27
C GLU A 89 13.37 -8.42 0.83
N ASN A 90 13.18 -9.65 0.39
CA ASN A 90 13.45 -10.05 -1.00
C ASN A 90 12.57 -9.29 -2.00
N GLU A 91 11.30 -9.07 -1.65
CA GLU A 91 10.39 -8.28 -2.46
C GLU A 91 10.79 -6.80 -2.51
N GLN A 92 11.23 -6.23 -1.39
CA GLN A 92 11.76 -4.86 -1.36
C GLN A 92 12.96 -4.69 -2.29
N LEU A 93 13.89 -5.67 -2.30
CA LEU A 93 15.04 -5.66 -3.22
C LEU A 93 14.60 -5.75 -4.69
N ARG A 94 13.60 -6.60 -4.98
CA ARG A 94 13.06 -6.76 -6.34
C ARG A 94 12.40 -5.48 -6.84
N VAL A 95 11.54 -4.87 -6.02
CA VAL A 95 10.88 -3.59 -6.33
C VAL A 95 11.91 -2.46 -6.41
N GLY A 96 12.93 -2.47 -5.57
CA GLY A 96 14.06 -1.54 -5.62
C GLY A 96 14.68 -1.46 -7.01
N LYS A 97 15.00 -2.61 -7.63
CA LYS A 97 15.55 -2.68 -8.99
C LYS A 97 14.62 -2.07 -10.05
N LEU A 98 13.29 -2.23 -9.90
CA LEU A 98 12.32 -1.61 -10.80
C LEU A 98 12.31 -0.08 -10.66
N VAL A 99 12.32 0.42 -9.43
CA VAL A 99 12.34 1.85 -9.14
C VAL A 99 13.65 2.49 -9.61
N ASP A 100 14.78 1.81 -9.44
CA ASP A 100 16.08 2.32 -9.85
C ASP A 100 16.19 2.46 -11.37
N ARG A 101 15.54 1.57 -12.15
CA ARG A 101 15.43 1.74 -13.61
C ARG A 101 14.67 3.02 -13.97
N VAL A 102 13.53 3.29 -13.32
CA VAL A 102 12.76 4.52 -13.54
C VAL A 102 13.60 5.75 -13.18
N ARG A 103 14.29 5.72 -12.04
CA ARG A 103 15.18 6.81 -11.60
C ARG A 103 16.33 7.02 -12.58
N ASN A 104 16.89 5.96 -13.15
CA ASN A 104 17.95 6.05 -14.15
C ASN A 104 17.46 6.76 -15.42
N ILE A 105 16.27 6.41 -15.93
CA ILE A 105 15.67 7.11 -17.07
C ILE A 105 15.42 8.59 -16.74
N GLN A 106 14.93 8.87 -15.53
CA GLN A 106 14.67 10.24 -15.08
C GLN A 106 15.95 11.07 -14.97
N LYS A 107 17.03 10.51 -14.41
CA LYS A 107 18.33 11.19 -14.27
C LYS A 107 18.99 11.48 -15.61
N ASN A 108 18.82 10.59 -16.57
CA ASN A 108 19.40 10.72 -17.91
C ASN A 108 18.51 11.54 -18.87
N ALA A 109 17.37 12.05 -18.41
CA ALA A 109 16.53 12.94 -19.19
C ALA A 109 17.19 14.33 -19.29
N VAL A 110 17.41 14.80 -20.50
CA VAL A 110 18.03 16.10 -20.82
C VAL A 110 16.96 17.17 -21.09
N GLY A 111 15.77 16.74 -21.53
CA GLY A 111 14.67 17.64 -21.82
C GLY A 111 14.09 18.29 -20.57
N GLY A 112 13.95 19.61 -20.59
CA GLY A 112 13.41 20.40 -19.47
C GLY A 112 11.89 20.32 -19.31
N ASP A 113 11.23 21.45 -19.54
CA ASP A 113 9.78 21.64 -19.35
C ASP A 113 8.93 20.83 -20.33
N GLY A 114 9.44 20.56 -21.54
CA GLY A 114 8.78 19.74 -22.55
C GLY A 114 7.75 20.48 -23.38
N ALA A 115 7.88 21.81 -23.50
CA ALA A 115 7.00 22.66 -24.29
C ALA A 115 7.31 22.58 -25.80
N ASN A 116 8.58 22.78 -26.18
CA ASN A 116 9.02 22.80 -27.59
C ASN A 116 10.16 21.81 -27.90
N GLN A 117 10.53 20.99 -26.91
CA GLN A 117 11.60 20.00 -26.99
C GLN A 117 11.16 18.69 -26.35
N CYS A 118 11.69 17.57 -26.82
CA CYS A 118 11.44 16.27 -26.24
C CYS A 118 11.86 16.22 -24.77
N VAL A 119 10.94 15.86 -23.87
CA VAL A 119 11.19 15.75 -22.43
C VAL A 119 12.32 14.78 -22.05
N LEU A 120 12.69 13.83 -22.91
CA LEU A 120 13.74 12.85 -22.61
C LEU A 120 15.08 13.24 -23.22
N CYS A 121 15.17 13.44 -24.53
CA CYS A 121 16.46 13.71 -25.19
C CYS A 121 16.76 15.20 -25.41
N GLY A 122 15.78 16.09 -25.27
CA GLY A 122 15.97 17.52 -25.55
C GLY A 122 15.88 17.90 -27.04
N ASP A 123 15.62 16.94 -27.94
CA ASP A 123 15.46 17.26 -29.37
C ASP A 123 14.32 18.26 -29.59
N TYR A 124 14.56 19.30 -30.38
CA TYR A 124 13.53 20.30 -30.70
C TYR A 124 12.51 19.76 -31.70
N ALA A 125 11.25 20.16 -31.53
CA ALA A 125 10.15 19.84 -32.44
C ALA A 125 10.16 20.64 -33.74
N SER A 126 11.07 21.62 -33.88
CA SER A 126 11.11 22.50 -35.04
C SER A 126 11.77 21.83 -36.24
N VAL A 127 11.08 21.92 -37.38
CA VAL A 127 11.54 21.44 -38.70
C VAL A 127 12.78 22.20 -39.19
N PHE A 128 13.11 23.34 -38.58
CA PHE A 128 14.18 24.24 -39.04
C PHE A 128 15.57 23.95 -38.47
N LEU A 129 15.71 23.24 -37.35
CA LEU A 129 17.01 23.00 -36.71
C LEU A 129 17.43 21.53 -36.67
N SER A 130 16.54 20.61 -37.06
CA SER A 130 16.93 19.22 -37.21
C SER A 130 17.55 19.01 -38.59
N TRP A 131 18.85 18.72 -38.65
CA TRP A 131 19.52 18.14 -39.84
C TRP A 131 18.79 16.88 -40.34
N SER A 132 17.94 16.27 -39.51
CA SER A 132 17.16 15.10 -39.90
C SER A 132 16.02 15.48 -40.84
N LEU A 133 16.15 15.05 -42.10
CA LEU A 133 15.13 15.14 -43.17
C LEU A 133 13.82 14.37 -42.87
N THR A 134 13.68 13.81 -41.67
CA THR A 134 12.45 13.14 -41.22
C THR A 134 11.67 14.14 -40.38
N SER A 135 10.47 14.52 -40.82
CA SER A 135 9.52 15.33 -40.05
C SER A 135 9.22 14.64 -38.72
N ALA A 136 10.04 14.90 -37.69
CA ALA A 136 9.92 14.29 -36.39
C ALA A 136 8.80 14.98 -35.63
N ARG A 137 7.56 14.63 -35.99
CA ARG A 137 6.37 15.04 -35.23
C ARG A 137 6.55 14.59 -33.78
N HIS A 138 6.62 15.55 -32.88
CA HIS A 138 6.53 15.28 -31.46
C HIS A 138 5.08 14.92 -31.11
N VAL A 139 4.91 13.96 -30.23
CA VAL A 139 3.61 13.56 -29.68
C VAL A 139 3.53 13.98 -28.22
N THR A 140 2.32 14.20 -27.73
CA THR A 140 2.08 14.54 -26.32
C THR A 140 1.92 13.26 -25.50
N CYS A 141 2.70 13.12 -24.44
CA CYS A 141 2.55 12.02 -23.49
C CYS A 141 1.23 12.16 -22.72
N LYS A 142 0.40 11.11 -22.69
CA LYS A 142 -0.89 11.13 -21.97
C LYS A 142 -0.76 11.34 -20.45
N ASP A 143 0.36 10.91 -19.85
CA ASP A 143 0.53 10.95 -18.39
C ASP A 143 1.13 12.27 -17.89
N CYS A 144 2.18 12.77 -18.54
CA CYS A 144 2.87 13.97 -18.09
C CYS A 144 2.57 15.22 -18.92
N LEU A 145 1.81 15.07 -20.01
CA LEU A 145 1.38 16.15 -20.93
C LEU A 145 2.53 16.91 -21.61
N LYS A 146 3.75 16.35 -21.60
CA LYS A 146 4.93 16.93 -22.23
C LYS A 146 5.16 16.39 -23.64
N ALA A 147 5.82 17.19 -24.48
CA ALA A 147 6.23 16.80 -25.83
C ALA A 147 7.32 15.72 -25.81
N VAL A 148 7.21 14.75 -26.71
CA VAL A 148 8.12 13.61 -26.83
C VAL A 148 8.37 13.30 -28.31
N CYS A 149 9.62 13.15 -28.72
CA CYS A 149 9.94 12.71 -30.08
C CYS A 149 9.56 11.23 -30.28
N GLN A 150 9.38 10.80 -31.52
CA GLN A 150 9.00 9.41 -31.85
C GLN A 150 9.95 8.35 -31.28
N LYS A 151 11.25 8.65 -31.17
CA LYS A 151 12.25 7.73 -30.59
C LYS A 151 12.09 7.54 -29.08
N CYS A 152 11.50 8.53 -28.41
CA CYS A 152 11.35 8.60 -26.96
C CYS A 152 9.91 8.30 -26.49
N SER A 153 8.98 8.15 -27.43
CA SER A 153 7.61 7.73 -27.15
C SER A 153 7.43 6.22 -27.25
N VAL A 154 6.36 5.74 -26.63
CA VAL A 154 5.86 4.37 -26.69
C VAL A 154 4.38 4.46 -27.07
N ASP A 155 3.98 3.73 -28.11
CA ASP A 155 2.58 3.57 -28.47
C ASP A 155 1.96 2.51 -27.55
N THR A 156 0.92 2.92 -26.81
CA THR A 156 0.17 2.07 -25.89
C THR A 156 -1.31 2.01 -26.27
N SER A 157 -1.62 2.27 -27.54
CA SER A 157 -2.97 2.21 -28.08
C SER A 157 -3.56 0.81 -27.92
N VAL A 158 -4.70 0.76 -27.23
CA VAL A 158 -5.53 -0.45 -27.16
C VAL A 158 -6.50 -0.49 -28.35
N ASN A 159 -6.93 0.68 -28.82
CA ASN A 159 -7.76 0.88 -29.98
C ASN A 159 -6.99 1.68 -31.05
N PRO A 160 -6.79 1.15 -32.27
CA PRO A 160 -6.10 1.87 -33.34
C PRO A 160 -6.76 3.21 -33.74
N ARG A 161 -8.04 3.40 -33.44
CA ARG A 161 -8.77 4.65 -33.70
C ARG A 161 -8.48 5.75 -32.68
N GLU A 162 -7.93 5.38 -31.53
CA GLU A 162 -7.61 6.31 -30.44
C GLU A 162 -6.17 6.04 -29.95
N PRO A 163 -5.17 6.52 -30.72
CA PRO A 163 -3.78 6.26 -30.38
C PRO A 163 -3.40 6.93 -29.06
N THR A 164 -2.77 6.18 -28.16
CA THR A 164 -2.34 6.67 -26.85
C THR A 164 -0.82 6.55 -26.73
N TYR A 165 -0.14 7.69 -26.64
CA TYR A 165 1.32 7.75 -26.50
C TYR A 165 1.75 8.07 -25.08
N LEU A 166 2.84 7.43 -24.64
CA LEU A 166 3.53 7.74 -23.40
C LEU A 166 5.01 8.02 -23.68
N CYS A 167 5.66 8.87 -22.89
CA CYS A 167 7.13 8.90 -22.89
C CYS A 167 7.66 7.60 -22.25
N LYS A 168 8.87 7.18 -22.61
CA LYS A 168 9.50 5.98 -22.01
C LYS A 168 9.53 6.02 -20.48
N LEU A 169 9.69 7.20 -19.86
CA LEU A 169 9.66 7.34 -18.41
C LEU A 169 8.28 7.03 -17.82
N CYS A 170 7.20 7.58 -18.39
CA CYS A 170 5.84 7.32 -17.93
C CYS A 170 5.43 5.86 -18.19
N SER A 171 5.81 5.31 -19.35
CA SER A 171 5.62 3.89 -19.65
C SER A 171 6.31 3.01 -18.61
N GLU A 172 7.58 3.25 -18.29
CA GLU A 172 8.30 2.45 -17.28
C GLU A 172 7.68 2.62 -15.89
N ARG A 173 7.22 3.83 -15.53
CA ARG A 173 6.53 4.07 -14.26
C ARG A 173 5.24 3.25 -14.14
N ARG A 174 4.44 3.15 -15.20
CA ARG A 174 3.25 2.28 -15.23
C ARG A 174 3.63 0.81 -15.06
N GLU A 175 4.70 0.36 -15.72
CA GLU A 175 5.20 -1.00 -15.55
C GLU A 175 5.68 -1.28 -14.13
N THR A 176 6.37 -0.32 -13.48
CA THR A 176 6.74 -0.43 -12.07
C THR A 176 5.51 -0.63 -11.20
N TRP A 177 4.46 0.19 -11.39
CA TRP A 177 3.24 0.08 -10.59
C TRP A 177 2.55 -1.27 -10.74
N LYS A 178 2.45 -1.80 -11.97
CA LYS A 178 1.89 -3.13 -12.24
C LYS A 178 2.73 -4.24 -11.61
N LYS A 179 4.04 -4.23 -11.85
CA LYS A 179 4.95 -5.31 -11.42
C LYS A 179 5.24 -5.31 -9.92
N SER A 180 5.11 -4.18 -9.23
CA SER A 180 5.27 -4.08 -7.77
C SER A 180 3.96 -4.24 -7.00
N GLY A 181 2.81 -4.32 -7.69
CA GLY A 181 1.49 -4.28 -7.04
C GLY A 181 1.15 -2.93 -6.41
N ALA A 182 1.95 -1.87 -6.62
CA ALA A 182 1.70 -0.55 -6.02
C ALA A 182 0.37 0.09 -6.46
N TRP A 183 -0.20 -0.35 -7.60
CA TRP A 183 -1.53 0.07 -8.03
C TRP A 183 -2.64 -0.32 -7.05
N PHE A 184 -2.45 -1.38 -6.27
CA PHE A 184 -3.43 -1.87 -5.29
C PHE A 184 -3.51 -0.95 -4.06
N TYR A 185 -2.37 -0.47 -3.56
CA TYR A 185 -2.27 0.29 -2.31
C TYR A 185 -2.58 1.79 -2.44
N LYS A 186 -2.95 2.27 -3.63
CA LYS A 186 -3.18 3.70 -3.91
C LYS A 186 -4.65 4.05 -4.19
N ILE A 187 -5.58 3.18 -3.77
CA ILE A 187 -7.03 3.36 -3.94
C ILE A 187 -7.69 3.94 -2.65
N THR A 188 -6.92 4.11 -1.57
CA THR A 188 -7.33 4.84 -0.35
C THR A 188 -6.73 6.24 -0.33
#